data_AF-A0A6M1RN30-F1
#
_entry.id   AF-A0A6M1RN30-F1
#
_cell.length_a   1.000
_cell.length_b   1.000
_cell.length_c   1.000
_cell.angle_alpha   90.00
_cell.angle_beta   90.00
_cell.angle_gamma   90.00
#
_symmetry.space_group_name_H-M   'P 1'
#
loop_
_entity.id
_entity.type
_entity.pdbx_description
1 polymer ?
#
loop_
_entity_poly.entity_id
_entity_poly.type
_entity_poly.pdbx_seq_one_letter_code
_entity_poly.pdbx_strand_id
1 'polypeptide(L)'
;MRTVWPVWLLGAWVWAGCAAPRAQTPPLTGDILVDGPRQIAEGPARDRVLWQYRTAAAAMRQGRFDLARSLLDDALLTLQGRYGPDAEARRARSLFRPESVKPFLGEPYERSMAWIYRGILYWRDGELDNARACFRSAQFEDSDAAEHTYVGDWVLPDYLEALATAKLGGDPADALRRAQEHVRGATLPPLDRSVNTLIFVEFGPGPVKYATGEFGEQLRFRVPPSPVNAVRVKVGEVSITAAPVDDVGYQATTRGGRVMDHILGNKAVFKESTDRLGDAAIVGGAVLAAAGQGRKSAADEAGAALVLAGLASKLLSAATVPRADTRMWDNLPRYLTFVQMRLPPGEHTVTVEFLDARGEPVAGRTKTVHFRVPADGRDAVVFVSDTSTTPQNQ
;
A
#
# COMPACT_ATOMS: atom_id res chain seq x y z
N MET A 1 74.20 -6.73 -36.15
CA MET A 1 73.23 -5.62 -36.13
C MET A 1 71.84 -6.20 -35.95
N ARG A 2 71.14 -5.79 -34.87
CA ARG A 2 69.67 -5.61 -34.68
C ARG A 2 68.74 -6.79 -35.10
N THR A 3 67.75 -7.26 -34.34
CA THR A 3 66.98 -6.75 -33.18
C THR A 3 66.05 -7.89 -32.73
N VAL A 4 66.08 -8.31 -31.46
CA VAL A 4 65.03 -8.13 -30.40
C VAL A 4 63.60 -8.59 -30.76
N TRP A 5 63.12 -9.60 -30.01
CA TRP A 5 61.74 -10.14 -29.82
C TRP A 5 60.70 -9.05 -29.39
N PRO A 6 59.35 -9.23 -29.48
CA PRO A 6 58.64 -10.31 -28.76
C PRO A 6 57.31 -10.87 -29.29
N VAL A 7 57.01 -12.03 -28.71
CA VAL A 7 55.75 -12.74 -28.55
C VAL A 7 54.62 -11.84 -28.04
N TRP A 8 53.43 -11.93 -28.66
CA TRP A 8 52.16 -11.53 -28.05
C TRP A 8 51.15 -12.68 -28.16
N LEU A 9 51.13 -13.52 -27.11
CA LEU A 9 50.01 -14.39 -26.78
C LEU A 9 48.93 -13.52 -26.13
N LEU A 10 47.84 -13.23 -26.85
CA LEU A 10 46.64 -12.64 -26.27
C LEU A 10 45.91 -13.73 -25.47
N GLY A 11 46.13 -13.70 -24.15
CA GLY A 11 45.40 -14.52 -23.19
C GLY A 11 43.93 -14.12 -23.13
N ALA A 12 43.05 -15.06 -23.48
CA ALA A 12 41.63 -14.97 -23.20
C ALA A 12 41.39 -15.09 -21.69
N TRP A 13 41.24 -13.95 -21.01
CA TRP A 13 40.75 -13.92 -19.63
C TRP A 13 39.25 -14.18 -19.64
N VAL A 14 38.86 -15.44 -19.46
CA VAL A 14 37.50 -15.81 -19.09
C VAL A 14 37.27 -15.33 -17.66
N TRP A 15 36.56 -14.22 -17.52
CA TRP A 15 36.00 -13.81 -16.23
C TRP A 15 34.90 -14.80 -15.86
N ALA A 16 35.29 -15.89 -15.20
CA ALA A 16 34.35 -16.76 -14.48
C ALA A 16 33.84 -15.97 -13.27
N GLY A 17 32.80 -15.17 -13.48
CA GLY A 17 32.04 -14.57 -12.40
C GLY A 17 31.49 -15.67 -11.52
N CYS A 18 31.99 -15.78 -10.30
CA CYS A 18 31.43 -16.67 -9.29
C CYS A 18 29.99 -16.25 -9.03
N ALA A 19 29.03 -16.96 -9.64
CA ALA A 19 27.64 -16.87 -9.25
C ALA A 19 27.53 -17.45 -7.84
N ALA A 20 27.55 -16.57 -6.83
CA ALA A 20 27.24 -16.98 -5.47
C ALA A 20 25.89 -17.73 -5.49
N PRO A 21 25.79 -18.94 -4.92
CA PRO A 21 24.54 -19.67 -4.90
C PRO A 21 23.50 -18.78 -4.21
N ARG A 22 22.47 -18.40 -4.97
CA ARG A 22 21.33 -17.66 -4.44
C ARG A 22 20.70 -18.57 -3.39
N ALA A 23 20.81 -18.20 -2.12
CA ALA A 23 20.17 -18.92 -1.03
C ALA A 23 18.70 -19.12 -1.43
N GLN A 24 18.31 -20.38 -1.63
CA GLN A 24 16.94 -20.70 -1.99
C GLN A 24 16.10 -20.38 -0.77
N THR A 25 15.33 -19.29 -0.82
CA THR A 25 14.35 -19.01 0.21
C THR A 25 13.38 -20.19 0.26
N PRO A 26 13.23 -20.88 1.41
CA PRO A 26 12.31 -22.01 1.48
C PRO A 26 10.90 -21.57 1.08
N PRO A 27 10.07 -22.45 0.52
CA PRO A 27 8.73 -22.08 0.06
C PRO A 27 7.90 -21.42 1.18
N LEU A 28 6.94 -20.59 0.78
CA LEU A 28 5.96 -20.02 1.71
C LEU A 28 5.12 -21.14 2.32
N THR A 29 4.88 -21.04 3.63
CA THR A 29 4.07 -22.01 4.38
C THR A 29 2.57 -21.79 4.15
N GLY A 30 2.18 -20.57 3.77
CA GLY A 30 0.78 -20.15 3.65
C GLY A 30 0.25 -19.52 4.94
N ASP A 31 0.96 -19.66 6.07
CA ASP A 31 0.68 -18.90 7.29
C ASP A 31 1.52 -17.62 7.31
N ILE A 32 0.83 -16.50 7.17
CA ILE A 32 1.46 -15.18 7.12
C ILE A 32 2.15 -14.79 8.43
N LEU A 33 1.76 -15.36 9.57
CA LEU A 33 2.43 -15.12 10.85
C LEU A 33 3.73 -15.92 10.99
N VAL A 34 3.96 -16.91 10.12
CA VAL A 34 5.24 -17.63 9.99
C VAL A 34 6.06 -17.02 8.85
N ASP A 35 5.43 -16.80 7.71
CA ASP A 35 6.08 -16.31 6.50
C ASP A 35 6.52 -14.84 6.63
N GLY A 36 5.70 -14.00 7.27
CA GLY A 36 5.94 -12.58 7.45
C GLY A 36 7.26 -12.26 8.15
N PRO A 37 7.47 -12.70 9.41
CA PRO A 37 8.72 -12.46 10.14
C PRO A 37 9.96 -12.94 9.39
N ARG A 38 9.87 -14.13 8.76
CA ARG A 38 10.94 -14.68 7.93
C ARG A 38 11.28 -13.77 6.75
N GLN A 39 10.27 -13.32 6.02
CA GLN A 39 10.48 -12.46 4.85
C GLN A 39 10.94 -11.03 5.22
N ILE A 40 10.59 -10.54 6.40
CA ILE A 40 11.10 -9.26 6.93
C ILE A 40 12.61 -9.36 7.23
N ALA A 41 13.04 -10.50 7.77
CA ALA A 41 14.42 -10.75 8.19
C ALA A 41 15.34 -11.15 7.03
N GLU A 42 14.88 -12.08 6.18
CA GLU A 42 15.70 -12.78 5.18
C GLU A 42 15.29 -12.47 3.74
N GLY A 43 14.09 -11.92 3.55
CA GLY A 43 13.55 -11.60 2.24
C GLY A 43 14.18 -10.36 1.60
N PRO A 44 13.79 -10.03 0.36
CA PRO A 44 14.29 -8.83 -0.31
C PRO A 44 13.96 -7.57 0.51
N ALA A 45 14.97 -6.77 0.86
CA ALA A 45 14.78 -5.56 1.67
C ALA A 45 13.76 -4.57 1.08
N ARG A 46 13.62 -4.54 -0.25
CA ARG A 46 12.62 -3.74 -0.96
C ARG A 46 11.17 -4.15 -0.68
N ASP A 47 10.94 -5.37 -0.18
CA ASP A 47 9.61 -5.92 0.11
C ASP A 47 9.33 -5.93 1.63
N ARG A 48 10.24 -5.40 2.46
CA ARG A 48 10.10 -5.43 3.92
C ARG A 48 8.79 -4.81 4.42
N VAL A 49 8.46 -3.60 3.95
CA VAL A 49 7.22 -2.89 4.33
C VAL A 49 5.98 -3.66 3.91
N LEU A 50 6.02 -4.31 2.73
CA LEU A 50 4.92 -5.16 2.26
C LEU A 50 4.62 -6.27 3.26
N TRP A 51 5.66 -6.96 3.73
CA TRP A 51 5.52 -8.03 4.71
C TRP A 51 5.13 -7.50 6.09
N GLN A 52 5.65 -6.35 6.52
CA GLN A 52 5.23 -5.70 7.77
C GLN A 52 3.73 -5.40 7.78
N TYR A 53 3.23 -4.74 6.74
CA TYR A 53 1.80 -4.45 6.56
C TYR A 53 0.92 -5.70 6.61
N ARG A 54 1.23 -6.67 5.74
CA ARG A 54 0.49 -7.93 5.64
C ARG A 54 0.45 -8.68 6.98
N THR A 55 1.59 -8.77 7.66
CA THR A 55 1.72 -9.46 8.94
C THR A 55 1.00 -8.70 10.05
N ALA A 56 1.04 -7.36 10.05
CA ALA A 56 0.34 -6.55 11.05
C ALA A 56 -1.17 -6.73 11.00
N ALA A 57 -1.79 -6.68 9.81
CA ALA A 57 -3.22 -6.93 9.65
C ALA A 57 -3.61 -8.34 10.15
N ALA A 58 -2.83 -9.35 9.79
CA ALA A 58 -3.06 -10.71 10.28
C ALA A 58 -2.88 -10.85 11.81
N ALA A 59 -1.91 -10.14 12.39
CA ALA A 59 -1.69 -10.11 13.83
C ALA A 59 -2.88 -9.47 14.56
N MET A 60 -3.42 -8.35 14.06
CA MET A 60 -4.64 -7.74 14.62
C MET A 60 -5.83 -8.70 14.60
N ARG A 61 -6.03 -9.43 13.50
CA ARG A 61 -7.10 -10.44 13.35
C ARG A 61 -6.97 -11.64 14.28
N GLN A 62 -5.79 -11.86 14.85
CA GLN A 62 -5.54 -12.89 15.86
C GLN A 62 -5.42 -12.34 17.29
N GLY A 63 -5.73 -11.06 17.52
CA GLY A 63 -5.59 -10.42 18.82
C GLY A 63 -4.13 -10.21 19.26
N ARG A 64 -3.15 -10.39 18.37
CA ARG A 64 -1.72 -10.20 18.64
C ARG A 64 -1.33 -8.73 18.45
N PHE A 65 -1.95 -7.84 19.22
CA PHE A 65 -1.84 -6.39 19.05
C PHE A 65 -0.42 -5.85 19.26
N ASP A 66 0.35 -6.41 20.20
CA ASP A 66 1.75 -5.99 20.42
C ASP A 66 2.63 -6.25 19.18
N LEU A 67 2.44 -7.39 18.52
CA LEU A 67 3.14 -7.72 17.29
C LEU A 67 2.73 -6.74 16.17
N ALA A 68 1.43 -6.50 16.00
CA ALA A 68 0.93 -5.54 15.02
C ALA A 68 1.51 -4.13 15.23
N ARG A 69 1.59 -3.68 16.50
CA ARG A 69 2.18 -2.39 16.88
C ARG A 69 3.63 -2.27 16.39
N SER A 70 4.48 -3.23 16.76
CA SER A 70 5.90 -3.21 16.38
C SER A 70 6.11 -3.18 14.86
N LEU A 71 5.33 -3.97 14.12
CA LEU A 71 5.42 -4.05 12.66
C LEU A 71 4.98 -2.75 11.98
N LEU A 72 3.91 -2.12 12.49
CA LEU A 72 3.42 -0.84 11.96
C LEU A 72 4.37 0.30 12.31
N ASP A 73 4.95 0.33 13.52
CA ASP A 73 5.95 1.32 13.90
C ASP A 73 7.16 1.29 12.94
N ASP A 74 7.72 0.11 12.70
CA ASP A 74 8.85 -0.04 11.77
C ASP A 74 8.50 0.37 10.33
N ALA A 75 7.29 0.03 9.88
CA ALA A 75 6.82 0.36 8.53
C ALA A 75 6.61 1.88 8.36
N LEU A 76 5.97 2.53 9.35
CA LEU A 76 5.68 3.95 9.34
C LEU A 76 6.96 4.80 9.48
N LEU A 77 7.96 4.34 10.25
CA LEU A 77 9.29 4.97 10.28
C LEU A 77 9.94 4.98 8.89
N THR A 78 9.79 3.89 8.14
CA THR A 78 10.28 3.81 6.74
C THR A 78 9.55 4.79 5.83
N LEU A 79 8.23 4.95 6.00
CA LEU A 79 7.44 5.94 5.26
C LEU A 79 7.87 7.38 5.54
N GLN A 80 8.05 7.74 6.82
CA GLN A 80 8.43 9.09 7.22
C GLN A 80 9.77 9.53 6.62
N GLY A 81 10.71 8.60 6.43
CA GLY A 81 11.98 8.84 5.73
C GLY A 81 11.83 9.32 4.27
N ARG A 82 10.64 9.25 3.67
CA ARG A 82 10.30 9.80 2.35
C ARG A 82 10.29 11.33 2.32
N TYR A 83 9.90 11.98 3.41
CA TYR A 83 9.71 13.44 3.49
C TYR A 83 10.97 14.20 3.97
N GLY A 84 12.11 13.50 4.13
CA GLY A 84 13.38 14.11 4.53
C GLY A 84 14.01 15.02 3.47
N PRO A 85 15.03 15.83 3.83
CA PRO A 85 15.60 16.90 3.00
C PRO A 85 16.10 16.47 1.61
N ASP A 86 16.48 15.19 1.43
CA ASP A 86 16.92 14.63 0.14
C ASP A 86 15.79 14.03 -0.72
N ALA A 87 14.52 14.35 -0.42
CA ALA A 87 13.36 13.78 -1.12
C ALA A 87 13.37 14.08 -2.64
N GLU A 88 13.67 15.33 -3.03
CA GLU A 88 13.70 15.77 -4.43
C GLU A 88 14.83 15.11 -5.23
N ALA A 89 16.04 15.03 -4.65
CA ALA A 89 17.16 14.35 -5.29
C ALA A 89 16.91 12.83 -5.45
N ARG A 90 16.22 12.19 -4.50
CA ARG A 90 15.78 10.79 -4.61
C ARG A 90 14.68 10.62 -5.67
N ARG A 91 13.71 11.53 -5.73
CA ARG A 91 12.64 11.54 -6.75
C ARG A 91 13.22 11.63 -8.16
N ALA A 92 14.14 12.56 -8.40
CA ALA A 92 14.80 12.73 -9.70
C ALA A 92 15.56 11.47 -10.14
N ARG A 93 16.32 10.82 -9.25
CA ARG A 93 17.01 9.53 -9.55
C ARG A 93 16.04 8.38 -9.80
N SER A 94 14.81 8.45 -9.28
CA SER A 94 13.81 7.39 -9.36
C SER A 94 13.02 7.36 -10.69
N LEU A 95 13.07 8.44 -11.47
CA LEU A 95 12.37 8.57 -12.75
C LEU A 95 12.88 7.57 -13.80
N PHE A 96 14.15 7.18 -13.71
CA PHE A 96 14.80 6.28 -14.68
C PHE A 96 14.80 4.80 -14.25
N ARG A 97 14.12 4.44 -13.16
CA ARG A 97 13.99 3.05 -12.68
C ARG A 97 12.55 2.54 -12.82
N PRO A 98 12.32 1.28 -13.23
CA PRO A 98 10.98 0.67 -13.19
C PRO A 98 10.36 0.75 -11.79
N GLU A 99 9.04 0.91 -11.70
CA GLU A 99 8.36 1.02 -10.40
C GLU A 99 8.52 -0.28 -9.60
N SER A 100 8.43 -1.42 -10.29
CA SER A 100 8.55 -2.77 -9.73
C SER A 100 9.89 -3.10 -9.04
N VAL A 101 10.94 -2.29 -9.22
CA VAL A 101 12.25 -2.52 -8.57
C VAL A 101 12.47 -1.60 -7.36
N LYS A 102 11.57 -0.65 -7.12
CA LYS A 102 11.67 0.26 -5.96
C LYS A 102 11.28 -0.45 -4.66
N PRO A 103 11.69 0.08 -3.49
CA PRO A 103 11.10 -0.32 -2.22
C PRO A 103 9.58 -0.15 -2.29
N PHE A 104 8.85 -1.19 -1.91
CA PHE A 104 7.42 -1.13 -1.73
C PHE A 104 7.13 -0.23 -0.53
N LEU A 105 6.32 0.81 -0.73
CA LEU A 105 5.82 1.67 0.34
C LEU A 105 4.28 1.64 0.42
N GLY A 106 3.63 1.03 -0.57
CA GLY A 106 2.19 1.04 -0.76
C GLY A 106 1.68 2.27 -1.52
N GLU A 107 0.56 2.08 -2.19
CA GLU A 107 -0.28 3.13 -2.77
C GLU A 107 -0.92 3.99 -1.66
N PRO A 108 -1.44 5.20 -1.97
CA PRO A 108 -2.05 6.09 -1.00
C PRO A 108 -2.97 5.40 0.01
N TYR A 109 -3.97 4.66 -0.47
CA TYR A 109 -4.91 3.92 0.38
C TYR A 109 -4.23 2.90 1.32
N GLU A 110 -3.15 2.25 0.89
CA GLU A 110 -2.42 1.27 1.73
C GLU A 110 -1.66 1.99 2.85
N ARG A 111 -1.11 3.17 2.57
CA ARG A 111 -0.44 3.99 3.58
C ARG A 111 -1.43 4.61 4.57
N SER A 112 -2.59 5.05 4.09
CA SER A 112 -3.71 5.49 4.95
C SER A 112 -4.16 4.36 5.88
N MET A 113 -4.31 3.14 5.37
CA MET A 113 -4.66 1.97 6.20
C MET A 113 -3.61 1.67 7.29
N ALA A 114 -2.31 1.82 6.99
CA ALA A 114 -1.26 1.64 7.99
C ALA A 114 -1.42 2.64 9.16
N TRP A 115 -1.71 3.90 8.85
CA TRP A 115 -1.99 4.92 9.85
C TRP A 115 -3.30 4.68 10.60
N ILE A 116 -4.38 4.26 9.93
CA ILE A 116 -5.66 3.91 10.57
C ILE A 116 -5.46 2.80 11.61
N TYR A 117 -4.84 1.69 11.21
CA TYR A 117 -4.57 0.58 12.13
C TYR A 117 -3.65 1.00 13.28
N ARG A 118 -2.64 1.82 13.01
CA ARG A 118 -1.76 2.31 14.08
C ARG A 118 -2.48 3.24 15.05
N GLY A 119 -3.39 4.08 14.56
CA GLY A 119 -4.24 4.95 15.37
C GLY A 119 -5.17 4.16 16.28
N ILE A 120 -5.77 3.07 15.78
CA ILE A 120 -6.58 2.14 16.59
C ILE A 120 -5.74 1.54 17.73
N LEU A 121 -4.51 1.12 17.45
CA LEU A 121 -3.60 0.56 18.47
C LEU A 121 -3.18 1.61 19.51
N TYR A 122 -2.87 2.84 19.10
CA TYR A 122 -2.59 3.92 20.05
C TYR A 122 -3.78 4.21 20.96
N TRP A 123 -5.01 4.25 20.41
CA TRP A 123 -6.21 4.47 21.21
C TRP A 123 -6.38 3.33 22.23
N ARG A 124 -6.17 2.09 21.79
CA ARG A 124 -6.21 0.90 22.64
C ARG A 124 -5.20 0.95 23.78
N ASP A 125 -4.01 1.50 23.53
CA ASP A 125 -2.98 1.69 24.56
C ASP A 125 -3.27 2.89 25.50
N GLY A 126 -4.32 3.66 25.22
CA GLY A 126 -4.72 4.86 25.97
C GLY A 126 -4.01 6.15 25.51
N GLU A 127 -3.27 6.09 24.42
CA GLU A 127 -2.48 7.20 23.87
C GLU A 127 -3.31 8.00 22.85
N LEU A 128 -4.35 8.67 23.34
CA LEU A 128 -5.35 9.31 22.48
C LEU A 128 -4.78 10.43 21.59
N ASP A 129 -3.76 11.14 22.03
CA ASP A 129 -3.11 12.18 21.21
C ASP A 129 -2.34 11.58 20.02
N ASN A 130 -1.61 10.47 20.26
CA ASN A 130 -0.92 9.73 19.21
C ASN A 130 -1.91 9.08 18.24
N ALA A 131 -3.05 8.58 18.75
CA ALA A 131 -4.14 8.07 17.92
C ALA A 131 -4.69 9.17 16.99
N ARG A 132 -5.00 10.35 17.55
CA ARG A 132 -5.45 11.53 16.78
C ARG A 132 -4.45 11.91 15.69
N ALA A 133 -3.16 11.93 16.01
CA ALA A 133 -2.12 12.22 15.03
C ALA A 133 -2.10 11.20 13.88
N CYS A 134 -2.26 9.91 14.18
CA CYS A 134 -2.34 8.87 13.17
C CYS A 134 -3.55 9.05 12.25
N PHE A 135 -4.73 9.38 12.79
CA PHE A 135 -5.92 9.60 11.95
C PHE A 135 -5.77 10.80 11.02
N ARG A 136 -5.09 11.87 11.46
CA ARG A 136 -4.71 12.98 10.58
C ARG A 136 -3.73 12.53 9.49
N SER A 137 -2.70 11.78 9.86
CA SER A 137 -1.72 11.24 8.89
C SER A 137 -2.35 10.34 7.85
N ALA A 138 -3.39 9.56 8.21
CA ALA A 138 -4.13 8.74 7.27
C ALA A 138 -4.79 9.58 6.15
N GLN A 139 -5.36 10.74 6.51
CA GLN A 139 -5.95 11.67 5.55
C GLN A 139 -4.88 12.31 4.65
N PHE A 140 -3.72 12.67 5.22
CA PHE A 140 -2.63 13.28 4.45
C PHE A 140 -2.02 12.32 3.43
N GLU A 141 -1.87 11.03 3.75
CA GLU A 141 -1.31 10.04 2.82
C GLU A 141 -2.21 9.80 1.59
N ASP A 142 -3.49 10.13 1.71
CA ASP A 142 -4.49 10.07 0.65
C ASP A 142 -4.55 11.36 -0.19
N SER A 143 -4.03 12.48 0.34
CA SER A 143 -3.98 13.78 -0.35
C SER A 143 -2.80 13.89 -1.34
N ASP A 144 -3.01 14.55 -2.49
CA ASP A 144 -1.96 14.67 -3.51
C ASP A 144 -0.82 15.61 -3.04
N ALA A 145 0.39 15.06 -2.96
CA ALA A 145 1.59 15.76 -2.52
C ALA A 145 2.19 16.74 -3.55
N ALA A 146 1.65 16.83 -4.77
CA ALA A 146 2.16 17.74 -5.80
C ALA A 146 1.43 19.09 -5.88
N GLU A 147 0.10 19.10 -5.73
CA GLU A 147 -0.71 20.31 -5.92
C GLU A 147 -1.78 20.55 -4.83
N HIS A 148 -1.86 19.70 -3.80
CA HIS A 148 -2.86 19.80 -2.71
C HIS A 148 -4.32 20.01 -3.19
N THR A 149 -4.63 19.63 -4.43
CA THR A 149 -5.91 19.98 -5.07
C THR A 149 -7.03 19.02 -4.71
N TYR A 150 -6.70 17.85 -4.15
CA TYR A 150 -7.66 16.79 -3.82
C TYR A 150 -7.49 16.36 -2.36
N VAL A 151 -8.57 16.52 -1.59
CA VAL A 151 -8.68 16.13 -0.18
C VAL A 151 -9.13 14.67 -0.12
N GLY A 152 -8.53 13.87 0.76
CA GLY A 152 -8.93 12.48 0.96
C GLY A 152 -10.36 12.38 1.50
N ASP A 153 -11.13 11.40 1.05
CA ASP A 153 -12.54 11.23 1.39
C ASP A 153 -12.80 10.06 2.36
N TRP A 154 -11.81 9.78 3.22
CA TRP A 154 -11.91 8.82 4.32
C TRP A 154 -12.78 9.36 5.46
N VAL A 155 -13.79 8.60 5.85
CA VAL A 155 -14.80 9.01 6.85
C VAL A 155 -14.39 8.64 8.28
N LEU A 156 -13.94 7.41 8.49
CA LEU A 156 -13.55 6.89 9.80
C LEU A 156 -12.42 7.70 10.45
N PRO A 157 -11.27 7.95 9.80
CA PRO A 157 -10.21 8.74 10.41
C PRO A 157 -10.65 10.18 10.71
N ASP A 158 -11.47 10.82 9.87
CA ASP A 158 -12.02 12.15 10.16
C ASP A 158 -12.90 12.13 11.42
N TYR A 159 -13.80 11.15 11.52
CA TYR A 159 -14.67 11.00 12.70
C TYR A 159 -13.86 10.72 13.97
N LEU A 160 -12.87 9.84 13.88
CA LEU A 160 -12.02 9.47 15.01
C LEU A 160 -11.09 10.60 15.44
N GLU A 161 -10.59 11.40 14.49
CA GLU A 161 -9.89 12.65 14.80
C GLU A 161 -10.80 13.61 15.57
N ALA A 162 -12.05 13.78 15.12
CA ALA A 162 -13.03 14.63 15.79
C ALA A 162 -13.32 14.14 17.22
N LEU A 163 -13.54 12.84 17.40
CA LEU A 163 -13.84 12.25 18.70
C LEU A 163 -12.65 12.35 19.66
N ALA A 164 -11.45 12.04 19.19
CA ALA A 164 -10.23 12.19 19.97
C ALA A 164 -9.98 13.66 20.35
N THR A 165 -10.19 14.59 19.42
CA THR A 165 -10.06 16.04 19.67
C THR A 165 -11.04 16.53 20.73
N ALA A 166 -12.31 16.12 20.64
CA ALA A 166 -13.33 16.49 21.62
C ALA A 166 -13.02 15.94 23.02
N LYS A 167 -12.51 14.70 23.11
CA LYS A 167 -12.08 14.07 24.37
C LYS A 167 -10.86 14.76 24.98
N LEU A 168 -9.95 15.27 24.15
CA LEU A 168 -8.78 16.06 24.56
C LEU A 168 -9.12 17.53 24.87
N GLY A 169 -10.39 17.94 24.76
CA GLY A 169 -10.83 19.31 25.04
C GLY A 169 -10.57 20.33 23.94
N GLY A 170 -10.21 19.88 22.73
CA GLY A 170 -10.07 20.72 21.55
C GLY A 170 -11.39 20.90 20.77
N ASP A 171 -11.35 21.72 19.71
CA ASP A 171 -12.48 21.92 18.80
C ASP A 171 -12.53 20.83 17.70
N PRO A 172 -13.57 19.97 17.68
CA PRO A 172 -13.69 18.89 16.71
C PRO A 172 -14.42 19.29 15.41
N ALA A 173 -14.89 20.54 15.29
CA ALA A 173 -15.88 20.92 14.27
C ALA A 173 -15.43 20.66 12.83
N ASP A 174 -14.17 20.95 12.51
CA ASP A 174 -13.66 20.80 11.15
C ASP A 174 -13.58 19.32 10.73
N ALA A 175 -12.99 18.46 11.58
CA ALA A 175 -12.88 17.03 11.33
C ALA A 175 -14.26 16.34 11.31
N LEU A 176 -15.17 16.75 12.20
CA LEU A 176 -16.54 16.24 12.19
C LEU A 176 -17.27 16.61 10.91
N ARG A 177 -17.11 17.86 10.43
CA ARG A 177 -17.72 18.33 9.19
C ARG A 177 -17.24 17.51 7.99
N ARG A 178 -15.93 17.26 7.86
CA ARG A 178 -15.39 16.43 6.77
C ARG A 178 -15.95 15.01 6.80
N ALA A 179 -16.00 14.37 7.98
CA ALA A 179 -16.62 13.05 8.12
C ALA A 179 -18.09 13.04 7.66
N GLN A 180 -18.85 14.07 8.02
CA GLN A 180 -20.26 14.23 7.65
C GLN A 180 -20.47 14.53 6.16
N GLU A 181 -19.55 15.27 5.54
CA GLU A 181 -19.58 15.58 4.11
C GLU A 181 -19.25 14.35 3.24
N HIS A 182 -18.37 13.47 3.73
CA HIS A 182 -17.89 12.31 2.97
C HIS A 182 -18.65 11.01 3.20
N VAL A 183 -19.42 10.88 4.29
CA VAL A 183 -20.18 9.65 4.57
C VAL A 183 -21.25 9.38 3.50
N ARG A 184 -21.26 8.15 2.96
CA ARG A 184 -22.20 7.71 1.92
C ARG A 184 -22.83 6.38 2.31
N GLY A 185 -24.16 6.33 2.31
CA GLY A 185 -24.90 5.09 2.57
C GLY A 185 -24.82 4.59 4.02
N ALA A 186 -24.34 5.42 4.94
CA ALA A 186 -24.30 5.14 6.38
C ALA A 186 -24.69 6.39 7.17
N THR A 187 -25.00 6.21 8.45
CA THR A 187 -25.25 7.30 9.40
C THR A 187 -24.15 7.26 10.46
N LEU A 188 -23.43 8.36 10.62
CA LEU A 188 -22.44 8.49 11.68
C LEU A 188 -23.15 8.69 13.02
N PRO A 189 -22.67 8.03 14.10
CA PRO A 189 -23.22 8.27 15.42
C PRO A 189 -22.92 9.71 15.87
N PRO A 190 -23.76 10.32 16.73
CA PRO A 190 -23.50 11.66 17.24
C PRO A 190 -22.16 11.70 17.97
N LEU A 191 -21.44 12.81 17.85
CA LEU A 191 -20.16 12.98 18.53
C LEU A 191 -20.39 13.02 20.05
N ASP A 192 -19.88 12.03 20.76
CA ASP A 192 -20.11 11.86 22.20
C ASP A 192 -18.82 11.55 22.95
N ARG A 193 -18.28 12.57 23.61
CA ARG A 193 -17.06 12.49 24.43
C ARG A 193 -17.15 11.53 25.62
N SER A 194 -18.35 11.13 26.03
CA SER A 194 -18.56 10.21 27.17
C SER A 194 -18.68 8.74 26.77
N VAL A 195 -18.62 8.42 25.47
CA VAL A 195 -18.36 7.06 24.99
C VAL A 195 -17.08 6.55 25.63
N ASN A 196 -17.10 5.31 26.12
CA ASN A 196 -15.94 4.65 26.71
C ASN A 196 -15.68 3.27 26.09
N THR A 197 -16.36 2.93 24.99
CA THR A 197 -16.14 1.68 24.26
C THR A 197 -16.27 1.93 22.77
N LEU A 198 -15.25 1.55 22.01
CA LEU A 198 -15.19 1.59 20.55
C LEU A 198 -14.93 0.20 20.01
N ILE A 199 -15.81 -0.26 19.12
CA ILE A 199 -15.70 -1.56 18.46
C ILE A 199 -15.45 -1.28 16.98
N PHE A 200 -14.19 -1.41 16.55
CA PHE A 200 -13.77 -1.29 15.17
C PHE A 200 -14.03 -2.59 14.42
N VAL A 201 -14.65 -2.49 13.26
CA VAL A 201 -15.02 -3.66 12.47
C VAL A 201 -14.59 -3.50 11.03
N GLU A 202 -13.90 -4.50 10.51
CA GLU A 202 -13.51 -4.58 9.11
C GLU A 202 -14.05 -5.85 8.44
N PHE A 203 -14.37 -5.78 7.15
CA PHE A 203 -14.89 -6.94 6.43
C PHE A 203 -14.79 -6.83 4.91
N GLY A 204 -14.96 -7.99 4.28
CA GLY A 204 -14.99 -8.10 2.83
C GLY A 204 -13.60 -8.08 2.19
N PRO A 205 -13.47 -8.57 0.94
CA PRO A 205 -12.20 -8.65 0.24
C PRO A 205 -11.74 -7.29 -0.28
N GLY A 206 -10.54 -6.87 0.09
CA GLY A 206 -9.93 -5.63 -0.37
C GLY A 206 -9.61 -5.59 -1.88
N PRO A 207 -9.14 -4.43 -2.37
CA PRO A 207 -8.80 -4.24 -3.78
C PRO A 207 -7.59 -5.08 -4.20
N VAL A 208 -7.61 -5.55 -5.45
CA VAL A 208 -6.56 -6.34 -6.09
C VAL A 208 -5.90 -5.53 -7.19
N LYS A 209 -4.58 -5.40 -7.14
CA LYS A 209 -3.77 -4.77 -8.19
C LYS A 209 -3.48 -5.74 -9.32
N TYR A 210 -3.55 -5.26 -10.55
CA TYR A 210 -3.09 -5.98 -11.74
C TYR A 210 -2.51 -5.03 -12.78
N ALA A 211 -1.65 -5.54 -13.65
CA ALA A 211 -1.03 -4.76 -14.71
C ALA A 211 -1.75 -5.00 -16.05
N THR A 212 -1.94 -3.95 -16.83
CA THR A 212 -2.41 -3.98 -18.22
C THR A 212 -1.50 -3.12 -19.10
N GLY A 213 -1.84 -3.00 -20.38
CA GLY A 213 -0.99 -2.35 -21.38
C GLY A 213 -0.09 -3.35 -22.09
N GLU A 214 0.46 -2.97 -23.24
CA GLU A 214 1.29 -3.83 -24.09
C GLU A 214 2.52 -4.36 -23.34
N PHE A 215 3.04 -3.56 -22.39
CA PHE A 215 4.23 -3.87 -21.63
C PHE A 215 3.98 -4.06 -20.13
N GLY A 216 2.71 -4.06 -19.70
CA GLY A 216 2.33 -4.12 -18.28
C GLY A 216 2.61 -2.81 -17.53
N GLU A 217 2.58 -1.69 -18.24
CA GLU A 217 2.89 -0.34 -17.71
C GLU A 217 1.70 0.35 -17.03
N GLN A 218 0.49 -0.17 -17.18
CA GLN A 218 -0.72 0.40 -16.61
C GLN A 218 -1.09 -0.35 -15.33
N LEU A 219 -1.11 0.35 -14.20
CA LEU A 219 -1.62 -0.22 -12.95
C LEU A 219 -3.15 -0.07 -12.93
N ARG A 220 -3.83 -1.18 -12.69
CA ARG A 220 -5.29 -1.27 -12.59
C ARG A 220 -5.68 -1.92 -11.27
N PHE A 221 -6.91 -1.65 -10.86
CA PHE A 221 -7.51 -2.19 -9.65
C PHE A 221 -8.76 -2.97 -9.98
N ARG A 222 -8.93 -4.11 -9.32
CA ARG A 222 -10.16 -4.90 -9.31
C ARG A 222 -10.67 -4.97 -7.89
N VAL A 223 -11.94 -4.67 -7.71
CA VAL A 223 -12.63 -4.81 -6.44
C VAL A 223 -13.49 -6.07 -6.48
N PRO A 224 -13.16 -7.11 -5.70
CA PRO A 224 -14.02 -8.29 -5.63
C PRO A 224 -15.35 -7.94 -4.91
N PRO A 225 -16.47 -8.57 -5.29
CA PRO A 225 -17.73 -8.37 -4.57
C PRO A 225 -17.60 -8.86 -3.12
N SER A 226 -18.17 -8.10 -2.20
CA SER A 226 -18.22 -8.51 -0.79
C SER A 226 -19.45 -9.38 -0.52
N PRO A 227 -19.32 -10.53 0.15
CA PRO A 227 -20.46 -11.29 0.66
C PRO A 227 -21.02 -10.73 1.97
N VAL A 228 -20.40 -9.68 2.52
CA VAL A 228 -20.83 -8.96 3.72
C VAL A 228 -21.11 -7.50 3.37
N ASN A 229 -22.26 -6.99 3.81
CA ASN A 229 -22.74 -5.65 3.49
C ASN A 229 -22.92 -4.76 4.74
N ALA A 230 -23.06 -5.37 5.92
CA ALA A 230 -23.22 -4.65 7.19
C ALA A 230 -22.80 -5.55 8.36
N VAL A 231 -22.79 -5.00 9.57
CA VAL A 231 -22.57 -5.77 10.80
C VAL A 231 -23.64 -5.49 11.84
N ARG A 232 -23.96 -6.51 12.65
CA ARG A 232 -24.77 -6.36 13.86
C ARG A 232 -23.91 -6.67 15.07
N VAL A 233 -23.73 -5.66 15.91
CA VAL A 233 -22.93 -5.71 17.13
C VAL A 233 -23.88 -5.86 18.32
N LYS A 234 -23.69 -6.92 19.10
CA LYS A 234 -24.51 -7.25 20.27
C LYS A 234 -23.65 -7.26 21.53
N VAL A 235 -24.03 -6.47 22.54
CA VAL A 235 -23.41 -6.47 23.88
C VAL A 235 -24.53 -6.43 24.92
N GLY A 236 -24.70 -7.52 25.68
CA GLY A 236 -25.85 -7.68 26.55
C GLY A 236 -27.17 -7.61 25.77
N GLU A 237 -28.08 -6.73 26.19
CA GLU A 237 -29.36 -6.49 25.50
C GLU A 237 -29.24 -5.48 24.33
N VAL A 238 -28.11 -4.78 24.20
CA VAL A 238 -27.93 -3.78 23.15
C VAL A 238 -27.55 -4.46 21.84
N SER A 239 -28.26 -4.11 20.77
CA SER A 239 -28.00 -4.60 19.41
C SER A 239 -27.99 -3.43 18.42
N ILE A 240 -26.82 -3.13 17.84
CA ILE A 240 -26.62 -2.02 16.90
C ILE A 240 -26.25 -2.61 15.54
N THR A 241 -26.97 -2.20 14.49
CA THR A 241 -26.59 -2.52 13.10
C THR A 241 -25.85 -1.34 12.50
N ALA A 242 -24.66 -1.59 11.93
CA ALA A 242 -23.81 -0.58 11.32
C ALA A 242 -23.50 -0.94 9.87
N ALA A 243 -23.69 0.03 8.97
CA ALA A 243 -23.24 -0.03 7.59
C ALA A 243 -21.74 0.35 7.50
N PRO A 244 -21.03 -0.03 6.42
CA PRO A 244 -19.71 0.51 6.10
C PRO A 244 -19.70 2.03 6.13
N VAL A 245 -18.71 2.63 6.80
CA VAL A 245 -18.47 4.08 6.71
C VAL A 245 -17.36 4.40 5.70
N ASP A 246 -16.43 3.46 5.49
CA ASP A 246 -15.37 3.56 4.48
C ASP A 246 -15.32 2.34 3.57
N ASP A 247 -14.81 2.58 2.37
CA ASP A 247 -14.61 1.59 1.32
C ASP A 247 -13.18 1.68 0.75
N VAL A 248 -12.30 0.78 1.21
CA VAL A 248 -10.87 0.75 0.83
C VAL A 248 -10.68 0.56 -0.67
N GLY A 249 -11.56 -0.17 -1.34
CA GLY A 249 -11.40 -0.35 -2.78
C GLY A 249 -11.92 0.84 -3.59
N TYR A 250 -12.89 1.60 -3.08
CA TYR A 250 -13.20 2.91 -3.65
C TYR A 250 -11.99 3.84 -3.52
N GLN A 251 -11.31 3.85 -2.36
CA GLN A 251 -10.06 4.58 -2.14
C GLN A 251 -8.91 4.13 -3.05
N ALA A 252 -8.85 2.84 -3.40
CA ALA A 252 -7.86 2.34 -4.34
C ALA A 252 -8.18 2.70 -5.80
N THR A 253 -9.46 2.72 -6.18
CA THR A 253 -9.90 2.97 -7.56
C THR A 253 -10.14 4.44 -7.86
N THR A 254 -10.19 5.30 -6.85
CA THR A 254 -10.49 6.71 -7.01
C THR A 254 -9.49 7.60 -6.28
N ARG A 255 -9.41 8.87 -6.69
CA ARG A 255 -8.80 9.94 -5.89
C ARG A 255 -9.78 11.11 -5.86
N GLY A 256 -10.32 11.43 -4.68
CA GLY A 256 -11.37 12.44 -4.54
C GLY A 256 -12.57 12.19 -5.46
N GLY A 257 -12.96 10.92 -5.64
CA GLY A 257 -14.09 10.51 -6.48
C GLY A 257 -13.87 10.45 -8.00
N ARG A 258 -12.65 10.63 -8.50
CA ARG A 258 -12.29 10.37 -9.91
C ARG A 258 -11.67 8.99 -10.08
N VAL A 259 -12.12 8.23 -11.08
CA VAL A 259 -11.52 6.93 -11.44
C VAL A 259 -10.05 7.12 -11.78
N MET A 260 -9.18 6.35 -11.14
CA MET A 260 -7.74 6.41 -11.34
C MET A 260 -7.26 5.37 -12.34
N ASP A 261 -6.92 5.85 -13.54
CA ASP A 261 -6.09 5.10 -14.47
C ASP A 261 -4.64 5.51 -14.28
N HIS A 262 -3.83 4.63 -13.70
CA HIS A 262 -2.40 4.85 -13.55
C HIS A 262 -1.67 4.40 -14.81
N ILE A 263 -1.53 5.34 -15.75
CA ILE A 263 -0.51 5.26 -16.79
C ILE A 263 0.75 5.90 -16.19
N LEU A 264 1.91 5.26 -16.30
CA LEU A 264 3.20 5.81 -15.87
C LEU A 264 3.64 6.97 -16.82
N GLY A 265 2.80 8.00 -16.93
CA GLY A 265 2.71 8.96 -18.05
C GLY A 265 4.01 9.68 -18.36
N ASN A 266 4.80 10.05 -17.35
CA ASN A 266 6.10 10.70 -17.58
C ASN A 266 7.17 9.75 -18.14
N LYS A 267 7.10 8.45 -17.81
CA LYS A 267 8.05 7.44 -18.33
C LYS A 267 7.62 6.92 -19.70
N ALA A 268 6.31 6.78 -19.92
CA ALA A 268 5.75 6.35 -21.20
C ALA A 268 5.99 7.39 -22.32
N VAL A 269 5.78 8.69 -22.03
CA VAL A 269 6.04 9.78 -22.99
C VAL A 269 7.54 9.93 -23.30
N PHE A 270 8.42 9.77 -22.30
CA PHE A 270 9.87 9.76 -22.52
C PHE A 270 10.30 8.58 -23.42
N LYS A 271 9.65 7.42 -23.28
CA LYS A 271 9.90 6.26 -24.14
C LYS A 271 9.38 6.47 -25.56
N GLU A 272 8.16 6.98 -25.73
CA GLU A 272 7.57 7.21 -27.05
C GLU A 272 8.39 8.21 -27.89
N SER A 273 8.91 9.27 -27.28
CA SER A 273 9.81 10.23 -27.96
C SER A 273 11.17 9.62 -28.31
N THR A 274 11.71 8.76 -27.44
CA THR A 274 12.99 8.06 -27.66
C THR A 274 12.88 6.97 -28.72
N ASP A 275 11.81 6.18 -28.71
CA ASP A 275 11.58 5.09 -29.67
C ASP A 275 11.39 5.65 -31.09
N ARG A 276 10.65 6.77 -31.25
CA ARG A 276 10.46 7.45 -32.56
C ARG A 276 11.76 8.04 -33.12
N LEU A 277 12.63 8.58 -32.28
CA LEU A 277 13.96 9.07 -32.68
C LEU A 277 14.90 7.91 -33.06
N GLY A 278 14.82 6.79 -32.33
CA GLY A 278 15.61 5.58 -32.60
C GLY A 278 15.25 4.88 -33.92
N ASP A 279 13.96 4.78 -34.25
CA ASP A 279 13.52 4.13 -35.48
C ASP A 279 13.89 4.94 -36.73
N ALA A 280 13.84 6.28 -36.66
CA ALA A 280 14.30 7.15 -37.74
C ALA A 280 15.82 6.98 -38.01
N ALA A 281 16.61 6.76 -36.97
CA ALA A 281 18.06 6.53 -37.10
C ALA A 281 18.40 5.14 -37.69
N ILE A 282 17.60 4.11 -37.39
CA ILE A 282 17.80 2.76 -37.94
C ILE A 282 17.46 2.73 -39.44
N VAL A 283 16.36 3.37 -39.85
CA VAL A 283 15.97 3.46 -41.27
C VAL A 283 16.96 4.33 -42.05
N GLY A 284 17.41 5.45 -41.50
CA GLY A 284 18.43 6.31 -42.12
C GLY A 284 19.80 5.62 -42.26
N GLY A 285 20.23 4.88 -41.23
CA GLY A 285 21.50 4.15 -41.23
C GLY A 285 21.52 2.95 -42.19
N ALA A 286 20.42 2.22 -42.30
CA ALA A 286 20.29 1.10 -43.24
C ALA A 286 20.28 1.57 -44.71
N VAL A 287 19.62 2.70 -45.00
CA VAL A 287 19.62 3.30 -46.35
C VAL A 287 21.00 3.82 -46.74
N LEU A 288 21.73 4.46 -45.82
CA LEU A 288 23.09 4.92 -46.05
C LEU A 288 24.09 3.75 -46.21
N ALA A 289 23.95 2.68 -45.43
CA ALA A 289 24.79 1.49 -45.55
C ALA A 289 24.52 0.69 -46.83
N ALA A 290 23.27 0.64 -47.29
CA ALA A 290 22.90 0.00 -48.56
C ALA A 290 23.32 0.82 -49.80
N ALA A 291 23.36 2.16 -49.67
CA ALA A 291 23.84 3.05 -50.73
C ALA A 291 25.38 3.11 -50.84
N GLY A 292 26.12 2.57 -49.86
CA GLY A 292 27.57 2.65 -49.74
C GLY A 292 28.38 1.55 -50.46
N GLN A 293 27.77 0.69 -51.27
CA GLN A 293 28.52 -0.30 -52.06
C GLN A 293 29.33 0.37 -53.18
N GLY A 294 30.51 0.92 -52.87
CA GLY A 294 31.50 1.22 -53.91
C GLY A 294 32.68 2.15 -53.60
N ARG A 295 32.74 2.90 -52.49
CA ARG A 295 33.88 3.82 -52.27
C ARG A 295 34.27 3.94 -50.80
N LYS A 296 35.46 3.43 -50.47
CA LYS A 296 36.12 3.59 -49.17
C LYS A 296 36.25 5.08 -48.82
N SER A 297 35.44 5.58 -47.90
CA SER A 297 35.63 6.90 -47.28
C SER A 297 35.14 6.87 -45.83
N ALA A 298 35.56 7.85 -45.03
CA ALA A 298 35.25 8.02 -43.60
C ALA A 298 33.74 8.07 -43.25
N ALA A 299 32.84 8.06 -44.25
CA ALA A 299 31.40 7.94 -44.06
C ALA A 299 30.95 6.54 -43.59
N ASP A 300 31.70 5.48 -43.91
CA ASP A 300 31.35 4.09 -43.53
C ASP A 300 31.50 3.84 -42.02
N GLU A 301 32.49 4.46 -41.36
CA GLU A 301 32.68 4.34 -39.91
C GLU A 301 31.59 5.11 -39.11
N ALA A 302 31.12 6.24 -39.63
CA ALA A 302 30.04 7.02 -39.01
C ALA A 302 28.68 6.30 -39.10
N GLY A 303 28.39 5.62 -40.22
CA GLY A 303 27.17 4.85 -40.41
C GLY A 303 27.08 3.62 -39.49
N ALA A 304 28.18 2.87 -39.35
CA ALA A 304 28.26 1.73 -38.43
C ALA A 304 28.14 2.14 -36.95
N ALA A 305 28.75 3.28 -36.58
CA ALA A 305 28.63 3.83 -35.22
C ALA A 305 27.20 4.24 -34.86
N LEU A 306 26.44 4.81 -35.82
CA LEU A 306 25.03 5.16 -35.63
C LEU A 306 24.12 3.94 -35.46
N VAL A 307 24.38 2.86 -36.20
CA VAL A 307 23.64 1.59 -36.04
C VAL A 307 23.93 0.94 -34.68
N LEU A 308 25.20 0.94 -34.23
CA LEU A 308 25.57 0.44 -32.91
C LEU A 308 24.98 1.30 -31.79
N ALA A 309 24.96 2.63 -31.94
CA ALA A 309 24.32 3.54 -31.00
C ALA A 309 22.79 3.34 -30.96
N GLY A 310 22.15 3.09 -32.10
CA GLY A 310 20.72 2.78 -32.19
C GLY A 310 20.36 1.40 -31.62
N LEU A 311 21.23 0.40 -31.76
CA LEU A 311 21.07 -0.90 -31.13
C LEU A 311 21.34 -0.83 -29.62
N ALA A 312 22.35 -0.08 -29.19
CA ALA A 312 22.61 0.16 -27.77
C ALA A 312 21.46 0.95 -27.12
N SER A 313 20.88 1.94 -27.80
CA SER A 313 19.71 2.67 -27.31
C SER A 313 18.46 1.78 -27.25
N LYS A 314 18.25 0.86 -28.20
CA LYS A 314 17.18 -0.16 -28.11
C LYS A 314 17.40 -1.17 -26.98
N LEU A 315 18.64 -1.60 -26.74
CA LEU A 315 18.97 -2.50 -25.63
C LEU A 315 18.78 -1.80 -24.26
N LEU A 316 19.11 -0.51 -24.16
CA LEU A 316 18.84 0.33 -22.99
C LEU A 316 17.34 0.66 -22.84
N SER A 317 16.59 0.85 -23.94
CA SER A 317 15.13 1.06 -23.96
C SER A 317 14.38 -0.21 -23.52
N ALA A 318 14.81 -1.38 -23.99
CA ALA A 318 14.26 -2.68 -23.57
C ALA A 318 14.54 -2.99 -22.08
N ALA A 319 15.63 -2.50 -21.51
CA ALA A 319 15.96 -2.63 -20.08
C ALA A 319 15.23 -1.60 -19.18
N THR A 320 14.57 -0.58 -19.76
CA THR A 320 13.92 0.52 -19.03
C THR A 320 12.40 0.53 -19.16
N VAL A 321 11.78 -0.53 -19.69
CA VAL A 321 10.33 -0.66 -19.81
C VAL A 321 9.67 -0.53 -18.43
N PRO A 322 8.87 0.53 -18.20
CA PRO A 322 8.32 0.80 -16.88
C PRO A 322 7.15 -0.15 -16.62
N ARG A 323 7.40 -1.28 -15.97
CA ARG A 323 6.33 -2.16 -15.47
C ARG A 323 5.68 -1.56 -14.22
N ALA A 324 4.36 -1.65 -14.16
CA ALA A 324 3.59 -1.34 -12.97
C ALA A 324 4.02 -2.24 -11.80
N ASP A 325 4.07 -1.67 -10.60
CA ASP A 325 4.26 -2.45 -9.39
C ASP A 325 2.93 -3.06 -8.96
N THR A 326 2.79 -4.37 -9.11
CA THR A 326 1.58 -5.11 -8.70
C THR A 326 1.71 -5.72 -7.31
N ARG A 327 2.82 -5.50 -6.60
CA ARG A 327 2.90 -5.82 -5.17
C ARG A 327 1.82 -5.04 -4.44
N MET A 328 1.15 -5.70 -3.49
CA MET A 328 0.00 -5.12 -2.79
C MET A 328 -0.18 -5.72 -1.40
N TRP A 329 -0.71 -4.93 -0.48
CA TRP A 329 -1.24 -5.37 0.79
C TRP A 329 -2.55 -6.14 0.54
N ASP A 330 -2.41 -7.40 0.15
CA ASP A 330 -3.46 -8.26 -0.41
C ASP A 330 -4.47 -8.79 0.61
N ASN A 331 -4.19 -8.64 1.90
CA ASN A 331 -5.11 -9.00 2.97
C ASN A 331 -5.83 -7.80 3.60
N LEU A 332 -5.87 -6.63 2.94
CA LEU A 332 -6.72 -5.50 3.37
C LEU A 332 -8.23 -5.83 3.23
N PRO A 333 -9.09 -5.22 4.05
CA PRO A 333 -10.54 -5.36 3.95
C PRO A 333 -11.12 -4.53 2.79
N ARG A 334 -12.38 -4.79 2.44
CA ARG A 334 -13.18 -3.90 1.57
C ARG A 334 -13.72 -2.71 2.37
N TYR A 335 -14.28 -2.99 3.54
CA TYR A 335 -15.07 -2.04 4.31
C TYR A 335 -14.52 -1.86 5.72
N LEU A 336 -14.61 -0.63 6.23
CA LEU A 336 -14.44 -0.32 7.63
C LEU A 336 -15.72 0.28 8.20
N THR A 337 -16.01 -0.03 9.45
CA THR A 337 -17.05 0.61 10.25
C THR A 337 -16.68 0.56 11.72
N PHE A 338 -17.46 1.22 12.56
CA PHE A 338 -17.30 1.19 14.00
C PHE A 338 -18.65 1.32 14.70
N VAL A 339 -18.69 0.83 15.94
CA VAL A 339 -19.79 1.05 16.88
C VAL A 339 -19.22 1.66 18.14
N GLN A 340 -19.91 2.68 18.67
CA GLN A 340 -19.55 3.33 19.93
C GLN A 340 -20.61 3.08 20.99
N MET A 341 -20.19 2.85 22.23
CA MET A 341 -21.08 2.52 23.34
C MET A 341 -20.60 3.18 24.64
N ARG A 342 -21.54 3.35 25.57
CA ARG A 342 -21.26 3.63 26.97
C ARG A 342 -21.55 2.37 27.77
N LEU A 343 -20.52 1.75 28.33
CA LEU A 343 -20.64 0.52 29.10
C LEU A 343 -20.12 0.74 30.53
N PRO A 344 -20.71 0.08 31.55
CA PRO A 344 -20.14 0.11 32.89
C PRO A 344 -18.75 -0.55 32.91
N PRO A 345 -17.82 -0.10 33.77
CA PRO A 345 -16.55 -0.80 33.97
C PRO A 345 -16.74 -2.27 34.33
N GLY A 346 -15.91 -3.17 33.80
CA GLY A 346 -16.01 -4.61 34.04
C GLY A 346 -15.84 -5.45 32.78
N GLU A 347 -16.10 -6.75 32.92
CA GLU A 347 -16.02 -7.73 31.83
C GLU A 347 -17.29 -7.70 30.97
N HIS A 348 -17.11 -7.72 29.66
CA HIS A 348 -18.19 -7.72 28.68
C HIS A 348 -17.91 -8.77 27.61
N THR A 349 -18.96 -9.19 26.92
CA THR A 349 -18.86 -10.03 25.73
C THR A 349 -19.58 -9.35 24.59
N VAL A 350 -18.89 -9.15 23.47
CA VAL A 350 -19.48 -8.69 22.22
C VAL A 350 -19.64 -9.88 21.27
N THR A 351 -20.81 -9.95 20.63
CA THR A 351 -21.03 -10.79 19.45
C THR A 351 -21.18 -9.91 18.23
N VAL A 352 -20.38 -10.16 17.20
CA VAL A 352 -20.43 -9.44 15.92
C VAL A 352 -20.92 -10.41 14.84
N GLU A 353 -22.11 -10.16 14.32
CA GLU A 353 -22.68 -10.87 13.18
C GLU A 353 -22.39 -10.06 11.91
N PHE A 354 -21.74 -10.69 10.94
CA PHE A 354 -21.51 -10.08 9.62
C PHE A 354 -22.68 -10.44 8.72
N LEU A 355 -23.36 -9.42 8.20
CA LEU A 355 -24.65 -9.56 7.51
C LEU A 355 -24.48 -9.50 6.00
N ASP A 356 -25.23 -10.32 5.27
CA ASP A 356 -25.35 -10.23 3.82
C ASP A 356 -26.26 -9.07 3.38
N ALA A 357 -26.49 -8.94 2.06
CA ALA A 357 -27.35 -7.90 1.49
C ALA A 357 -28.84 -8.01 1.91
N ARG A 358 -29.27 -9.13 2.50
CA ARG A 358 -30.62 -9.34 3.03
C ARG A 358 -30.72 -9.03 4.52
N GLY A 359 -29.60 -8.73 5.18
CA GLY A 359 -29.53 -8.47 6.61
C GLY A 359 -29.39 -9.74 7.46
N GLU A 360 -29.09 -10.88 6.83
CA GLU A 360 -28.95 -12.18 7.49
C GLU A 360 -27.48 -12.48 7.83
N PRO A 361 -27.17 -13.10 8.99
CA PRO A 361 -25.81 -13.49 9.33
C PRO A 361 -25.20 -14.45 8.31
N VAL A 362 -24.01 -14.11 7.81
CA VAL A 362 -23.24 -14.99 6.94
C VAL A 362 -22.68 -16.16 7.75
N ALA A 363 -22.94 -17.38 7.28
CA ALA A 363 -22.49 -18.61 7.94
C ALA A 363 -20.97 -18.60 8.22
N GLY A 364 -20.58 -18.99 9.43
CA GLY A 364 -19.17 -19.08 9.85
C GLY A 364 -18.47 -17.73 10.09
N ARG A 365 -19.18 -16.60 9.97
CA ARG A 365 -18.58 -15.26 10.17
C ARG A 365 -18.93 -14.60 11.49
N THR A 366 -19.86 -15.12 12.28
CA THR A 366 -20.12 -14.58 13.63
C THR A 366 -18.88 -14.68 14.50
N LYS A 367 -18.49 -13.57 15.14
CA LYS A 367 -17.33 -13.49 16.04
C LYS A 367 -17.78 -13.17 17.45
N THR A 368 -17.08 -13.74 18.43
CA THR A 368 -17.27 -13.49 19.85
C THR A 368 -15.97 -12.97 20.42
N VAL A 369 -16.03 -11.83 21.11
CA VAL A 369 -14.88 -11.26 21.80
C VAL A 369 -15.27 -10.94 23.25
N HIS A 370 -14.45 -11.43 24.17
CA HIS A 370 -14.49 -11.01 25.56
C HIS A 370 -13.54 -9.83 25.74
N PHE A 371 -14.00 -8.78 26.40
CA PHE A 371 -13.19 -7.58 26.61
C PHE A 371 -13.54 -6.92 27.93
N ARG A 372 -12.59 -6.14 28.45
CA ARG A 372 -12.77 -5.39 29.69
C ARG A 372 -12.89 -3.90 29.43
N VAL A 373 -13.88 -3.28 30.05
CA VAL A 373 -13.99 -1.81 30.17
C VAL A 373 -13.21 -1.36 31.41
N PRO A 374 -12.13 -0.57 31.25
CA PRO A 374 -11.33 -0.10 32.38
C PRO A 374 -12.11 0.78 33.36
N ALA A 375 -11.77 0.69 34.65
CA ALA A 375 -12.33 1.56 35.69
C ALA A 375 -11.56 2.89 35.84
N ASP A 376 -10.38 3.00 35.20
CA ASP A 376 -9.49 4.17 35.26
C ASP A 376 -9.88 5.30 34.29
N GLY A 377 -11.01 5.14 33.59
CA GLY A 377 -11.53 6.12 32.63
C GLY A 377 -10.96 6.01 31.22
N ARG A 378 -10.06 5.06 30.95
CA ARG A 378 -9.64 4.76 29.57
C ARG A 378 -10.77 4.10 28.77
N ASP A 379 -10.80 4.39 27.48
CA ASP A 379 -11.74 3.76 26.56
C ASP A 379 -11.34 2.30 26.31
N ALA A 380 -12.32 1.40 26.26
CA ALA A 380 -12.13 0.05 25.73
C ALA A 380 -12.14 0.08 24.21
N VAL A 381 -11.09 -0.46 23.58
CA VAL A 381 -10.98 -0.54 22.13
C VAL A 381 -10.92 -2.00 21.70
N VAL A 382 -11.95 -2.43 20.97
CA VAL A 382 -12.12 -3.79 20.44
C VAL A 382 -11.97 -3.75 18.93
N PHE A 383 -11.24 -4.70 18.35
CA PHE A 383 -11.05 -4.83 16.90
C PHE A 383 -11.56 -6.19 16.43
N VAL A 384 -12.42 -6.20 15.40
CA VAL A 384 -13.02 -7.42 14.86
C VAL A 384 -12.99 -7.41 13.34
N SER A 385 -12.57 -8.52 12.74
CA SER A 385 -12.66 -8.77 11.30
C SER A 385 -13.58 -9.95 11.02
N ASP A 386 -14.22 -9.99 9.84
CA ASP A 386 -14.91 -11.18 9.35
C ASP A 386 -13.96 -12.40 9.21
N THR A 387 -12.65 -12.15 9.16
CA THR A 387 -11.58 -13.16 9.15
C THR A 387 -10.87 -13.32 10.50
N SER A 388 -11.31 -12.63 11.56
CA SER A 388 -10.75 -12.84 12.90
C SER A 388 -10.93 -14.27 13.38
N THR A 389 -9.95 -14.77 14.15
CA THR A 389 -10.16 -15.96 14.98
C THR A 389 -11.26 -15.69 16.01
N THR A 390 -11.97 -16.73 16.46
CA THR A 390 -13.06 -16.57 17.43
C THR A 390 -13.22 -17.85 18.25
N PRO A 391 -13.48 -17.77 19.57
CA PRO A 391 -13.55 -16.54 20.39
C PRO A 391 -12.17 -15.88 20.61
N GLN A 392 -12.15 -14.60 20.99
CA GLN A 392 -10.94 -13.88 21.42
C GLN A 392 -11.11 -13.20 22.78
N ASN A 393 -10.00 -12.96 23.47
CA ASN A 393 -9.92 -12.07 24.62
C ASN A 393 -9.14 -10.83 24.21
N GLN A 394 -9.70 -9.64 24.43
CA GLN A 394 -9.11 -8.35 24.06
C GLN A 394 -9.11 -7.36 25.21
#